data_AF-A0A543DAF6-F1
#
_entry.id   AF-A0A543DAF6-F1
#
_cell.length_a   1.000
_cell.length_b   1.000
_cell.length_c   1.000
_cell.angle_alpha   90.00
_cell.angle_beta   90.00
_cell.angle_gamma   90.00
#
_symmetry.space_group_name_H-M   'P 1'
#
loop_
_entity.id
_entity.type
_entity.pdbx_description
1 polymer ?
#
loop_
_entity_poly.entity_id
_entity_poly.type
_entity_poly.pdbx_seq_one_letter_code
_entity_poly.pdbx_strand_id
1 'polypeptide(L)' 'MSVTVDEGVLAEPRPCARCSQPSLLWVAGRCADCIAQLGLQDDSTEYQAWKNDVREEFGRK' A
#
# COMPACT_ATOMS: atom_id res chain seq x y z
N MET A 1 -18.00 20.74 2.24
CA MET A 1 -17.78 19.84 3.40
C MET A 1 -16.40 20.13 3.94
N SER A 2 -16.30 20.76 5.11
CA SER A 2 -15.04 20.94 5.83
C SER A 2 -14.77 19.66 6.63
N VAL A 3 -13.72 18.92 6.28
CA VAL A 3 -13.26 17.77 7.06
C VAL A 3 -12.47 18.32 8.25
N THR A 4 -13.03 18.19 9.46
CA THR A 4 -12.27 18.43 10.70
C THR A 4 -11.37 17.23 10.94
N VAL A 5 -10.06 17.42 10.77
CA VAL A 5 -9.06 16.38 11.10
C VAL A 5 -8.85 16.44 12.62
N ASP A 6 -9.24 15.38 13.32
CA ASP A 6 -8.88 15.20 14.72
C ASP A 6 -7.41 14.76 14.78
N GLU A 7 -6.54 15.67 15.23
CA GLU A 7 -5.10 15.46 15.32
C GLU A 7 -4.70 14.34 16.31
N GLY A 8 -5.63 13.90 17.17
CA GLY A 8 -5.42 12.78 18.10
C GLY A 8 -5.70 11.40 17.51
N VAL A 9 -6.31 11.31 16.32
CA VAL A 9 -6.70 10.04 15.71
C VAL A 9 -5.60 9.51 14.81
N LEU A 10 -4.95 8.43 15.25
CA LEU A 10 -4.01 7.68 14.41
C LEU A 10 -4.76 6.80 13.41
N ALA A 11 -4.24 6.72 12.18
CA ALA A 11 -4.75 5.78 11.20
C ALA A 11 -4.51 4.34 11.67
N GLU A 12 -5.57 3.54 11.72
CA GLU A 12 -5.47 2.11 12.02
C GLU A 12 -5.30 1.28 10.75
N PRO A 13 -4.49 0.20 10.78
CA PRO A 13 -4.39 -0.72 9.66
C PRO A 13 -5.73 -1.37 9.35
N ARG A 14 -6.09 -1.46 8.07
CA ARG A 14 -7.32 -2.13 7.61
C ARG A 14 -7.01 -3.25 6.61
N PRO A 15 -7.81 -4.33 6.56
CA PRO A 15 -7.51 -5.49 5.72
C PRO A 15 -7.73 -5.20 4.23
N CYS A 16 -6.72 -5.43 3.38
CA CYS A 16 -6.86 -5.29 1.93
C CYS A 16 -7.99 -6.17 1.37
N ALA A 17 -8.87 -5.62 0.52
CA ALA A 17 -9.99 -6.37 -0.08
C ALA A 17 -9.56 -7.51 -1.01
N ARG A 18 -8.29 -7.55 -1.45
CA ARG A 18 -7.74 -8.60 -2.33
C ARG A 18 -6.98 -9.68 -1.57
N CYS A 19 -6.01 -9.28 -0.75
CA CYS A 19 -5.07 -10.22 -0.11
C CYS A 19 -5.25 -10.32 1.41
N SER A 20 -6.19 -9.57 1.98
CA SER A 20 -6.50 -9.51 3.42
C SER A 20 -5.35 -9.08 4.33
N GLN A 21 -4.16 -8.75 3.79
CA GLN A 21 -3.06 -8.23 4.57
C GLN A 21 -3.42 -6.85 5.17
N PRO A 22 -3.07 -6.61 6.45
CA PRO A 22 -3.29 -5.31 7.08
C PRO A 22 -2.45 -4.24 6.40
N SER A 23 -3.08 -3.10 6.07
CA SER A 23 -2.39 -1.97 5.43
C SER A 23 -2.94 -0.65 5.95
N LEU A 24 -2.04 0.30 6.23
CA LEU A 24 -2.42 1.67 6.59
C LEU A 24 -2.90 2.47 5.38
N LEU A 25 -2.29 2.23 4.21
CA LEU A 25 -2.60 2.95 2.98
C LEU A 25 -3.64 2.17 2.15
N TRP A 26 -4.79 2.77 1.92
CA TRP A 26 -5.91 2.19 1.18
C TRP A 26 -6.20 3.00 -0.08
N VAL A 27 -5.82 2.46 -1.23
CA VAL A 27 -6.18 3.04 -2.54
C VAL A 27 -7.28 2.16 -3.12
N ALA A 28 -8.49 2.71 -3.26
CA ALA A 28 -9.68 1.99 -3.73
C ALA A 28 -9.91 0.62 -3.02
N GLY A 29 -9.68 0.57 -1.69
CA GLY A 29 -9.87 -0.64 -0.88
C GLY A 29 -8.75 -1.69 -0.98
N ARG A 30 -7.62 -1.38 -1.63
CA ARG A 30 -6.48 -2.29 -1.83
C ARG A 30 -5.21 -1.73 -1.20
N CYS A 31 -4.32 -2.62 -0.75
CA CYS A 31 -2.98 -2.24 -0.31
C CYS A 31 -2.09 -1.87 -1.52
N ALA A 32 -1.02 -1.11 -1.25
CA ALA A 32 -0.08 -0.66 -2.27
C ALA A 32 0.53 -1.82 -3.08
N ASP A 33 0.87 -2.94 -2.44
CA ASP A 33 1.41 -4.15 -3.11
C ASP A 33 0.42 -4.71 -4.14
N CYS A 34 -0.86 -4.81 -3.78
CA CYS A 34 -1.91 -5.27 -4.69
C CYS A 34 -2.18 -4.30 -5.84
N ILE A 35 -2.03 -3.00 -5.61
CA ILE A 35 -2.18 -1.96 -6.66
C ILE A 35 -1.00 -2.01 -7.62
N ALA A 36 0.23 -2.08 -7.11
CA ALA A 36 1.42 -2.20 -7.93
C ALA A 36 1.39 -3.50 -8.76
N GLN A 37 0.97 -4.62 -8.18
CA GLN A 37 0.84 -5.87 -8.92
C GLN A 37 -0.19 -5.76 -10.06
N LEU A 38 -1.26 -4.99 -9.91
CA LEU A 38 -2.24 -4.77 -10.99
C LEU A 38 -1.67 -3.84 -12.07
N GLY A 39 -0.98 -2.77 -11.67
CA GLY A 39 -0.38 -1.81 -12.59
C GLY A 39 0.81 -2.37 -13.38
N LEU A 40 1.52 -3.36 -12.82
CA LEU A 40 2.71 -3.97 -13.37
C LEU A 40 2.49 -5.45 -13.76
N GLN A 41 1.23 -5.86 -13.94
CA GLN A 41 0.91 -7.27 -14.22
C GLN A 41 1.47 -7.77 -15.56
N ASP A 42 1.69 -6.85 -16.51
CA ASP A 42 2.19 -7.17 -17.85
C ASP A 42 3.71 -7.43 -17.86
N ASP A 43 4.44 -6.98 -16.83
CA ASP A 43 5.85 -7.28 -16.63
C ASP A 43 6.16 -7.62 -15.17
N SER A 44 6.24 -8.92 -14.88
CA SER A 44 6.58 -9.42 -13.56
C SER A 44 7.97 -8.98 -13.07
N THR A 45 8.90 -8.68 -13.99
CA THR A 45 10.25 -8.22 -13.66
C THR A 45 10.21 -6.81 -13.12
N GLU A 46 9.43 -5.93 -13.76
CA GLU A 46 9.20 -4.55 -13.33
C GLU A 46 8.56 -4.51 -11.94
N TYR A 47 7.57 -5.39 -11.67
CA TYR A 47 6.99 -5.53 -10.34
C TYR A 47 8.02 -5.92 -9.26
N GLN A 48 8.90 -6.88 -9.55
CA GLN A 48 9.94 -7.29 -8.59
C GLN A 48 10.99 -6.20 -8.38
N ALA A 49 11.38 -5.48 -9.43
CA ALA A 49 12.29 -4.33 -9.33
C ALA A 49 11.71 -3.26 -8.40
N TRP A 50 10.47 -2.84 -8.65
CA TRP A 50 9.76 -1.90 -7.78
C TRP A 50 9.70 -2.35 -6.30
N LYS A 51 9.42 -3.64 -6.05
CA LYS A 51 9.40 -4.17 -4.66
C LYS A 51 10.76 -4.11 -3.98
N ASN A 52 11.83 -4.33 -4.73
CA ASN A 52 13.19 -4.26 -4.20
C ASN A 52 13.55 -2.81 -3.87
N ASP A 53 13.26 -1.86 -4.76
CA ASP A 53 13.51 -0.44 -4.55
C ASP A 53 12.78 0.07 -3.28
N VAL A 54 11.49 -0.25 -3.13
CA VAL A 54 10.71 0.10 -1.94
C VAL A 54 11.29 -0.51 -0.66
N ARG A 55 11.79 -1.75 -0.73
CA ARG A 55 12.43 -2.42 0.42
C ARG A 55 13.77 -1.79 0.78
N GLU A 56 14.57 -1.37 -0.21
CA GLU A 56 15.85 -0.71 0.03
C GLU A 56 15.64 0.68 0.65
N GLU A 57 14.69 1.45 0.14
CA GLU A 57 14.42 2.82 0.59
C GLU A 57 13.72 2.87 1.95
N PHE A 58 12.74 1.98 2.20
CA PHE A 58 11.84 2.07 3.36
C PHE A 58 11.86 0.83 4.28
N GLY A 59 12.64 -0.19 3.96
CA GLY A 59 12.78 -1.37 4.81
C GLY A 59 13.34 -1.00 6.18
N ARG A 60 12.72 -1.49 7.25
CA ARG A 60 13.29 -1.37 8.60
C ARG A 60 14.65 -2.09 8.62
N LYS A 61 15.70 -1.34 9.00
CA LYS A 61 16.99 -1.90 9.40
C LYS A 61 16.90 -2.56 10.77
#